data_AF-A0A2N2IKD6-F1
#
_entry.id   AF-A0A2N2IKD6-F1
#
_cell.length_a   1.000
_cell.length_b   1.000
_cell.length_c   1.000
_cell.angle_alpha   90.00
_cell.angle_beta   90.00
_cell.angle_gamma   90.00
#
_symmetry.space_group_name_H-M   'P 1'
#
loop_
_entity.id
_entity.type
_entity.pdbx_description
1 polymer ?
#
loop_
_entity_poly.entity_id
_entity_poly.type
_entity_poly.pdbx_seq_one_letter_code
_entity_poly.pdbx_strand_id
1 'polypeptide(L)'
;GELESRGQDLQLQVSSTSDGGLILQMSQVSIVRSVEDFVLAEHVHKGTTHRVERAPTAAELADLYMAWHICANVTSNAIVMVRDRVTTAIGTGEQDRVGAVRLAIEKAFTKRADQLAFERHRMSIFELELAVAKGQIEASTLSDLHRQVREEKGGLAGSVMASDGFFPFRDAVDTACGLGVTAFAEPGGAMRDHEVIGACNEHRAALVFTNQRVFRH
;
A
#
# COMPACT_ATOMS: atom_id res chain seq x y z
N GLY A 1 -24.23 1.94 20.85
CA GLY A 1 -24.34 3.26 21.56
C GLY A 1 -24.25 4.37 20.53
N GLU A 2 -24.80 5.56 20.77
CA GLU A 2 -24.98 6.70 19.83
C GLU A 2 -23.83 7.02 18.82
N LEU A 3 -22.60 6.55 19.04
CA LEU A 3 -21.47 6.65 18.12
C LEU A 3 -21.57 5.69 16.91
N GLU A 4 -22.14 4.49 17.07
CA GLU A 4 -22.31 3.52 15.97
C GLU A 4 -23.40 3.97 14.98
N SER A 5 -24.39 4.72 15.44
CA SER A 5 -25.45 5.30 14.59
C SER A 5 -24.98 6.52 13.80
N ARG A 6 -23.95 7.26 14.27
CA ARG A 6 -23.39 8.42 13.55
C ARG A 6 -22.50 8.06 12.37
N GLY A 7 -22.07 6.80 12.26
CA GLY A 7 -21.27 6.31 11.13
C GLY A 7 -22.03 6.25 9.79
N GLN A 8 -23.36 6.48 9.81
CA GLN A 8 -24.22 6.52 8.63
C GLN A 8 -24.64 7.94 8.22
N ASP A 9 -24.35 8.94 9.06
CA ASP A 9 -24.73 10.32 8.78
C ASP A 9 -23.74 10.92 7.78
N LEU A 10 -24.23 11.19 6.57
CA LEU A 10 -23.44 11.90 5.56
C LEU A 10 -23.18 13.32 6.07
N GLN A 11 -21.90 13.67 6.23
CA GLN A 11 -21.50 15.03 6.59
C GLN A 11 -21.24 15.85 5.33
N LEU A 12 -21.61 17.13 5.37
CA LEU A 12 -21.24 18.09 4.33
C LEU A 12 -19.82 18.60 4.61
N GLN A 13 -18.91 18.37 3.66
CA GLN A 13 -17.59 18.97 3.62
C GLN A 13 -17.64 20.25 2.79
N VAL A 14 -17.05 21.32 3.35
CA VAL A 14 -16.96 22.64 2.72
C VAL A 14 -15.49 23.01 2.63
N SER A 15 -15.00 23.28 1.44
CA SER A 15 -13.65 23.82 1.20
C SER A 15 -13.71 25.07 0.31
N SER A 16 -12.67 25.90 0.39
CA SER A 16 -12.54 27.13 -0.42
C SER A 16 -11.44 26.95 -1.46
N THR A 17 -11.69 27.45 -2.67
CA THR A 17 -10.68 27.58 -3.71
C THR A 17 -9.86 28.86 -3.52
N SER A 18 -8.73 28.99 -4.23
CA SER A 18 -7.82 30.13 -4.11
C SER A 18 -8.42 31.47 -4.59
N ASP A 19 -9.47 31.41 -5.40
CA ASP A 19 -10.26 32.56 -5.87
C ASP A 19 -11.48 32.85 -4.99
N GLY A 20 -11.64 32.15 -3.86
CA GLY A 20 -12.74 32.36 -2.90
C GLY A 20 -14.04 31.63 -3.25
N GLY A 21 -14.05 30.78 -4.27
CA GLY A 21 -15.15 29.87 -4.56
C GLY A 21 -15.31 28.79 -3.47
N LEU A 22 -16.52 28.22 -3.35
CA LEU A 22 -16.81 27.15 -2.40
C LEU A 22 -17.01 25.82 -3.12
N ILE A 23 -16.39 24.77 -2.61
CA ILE A 23 -16.64 23.37 -2.99
C ILE A 23 -17.44 22.73 -1.86
N LEU A 24 -18.59 22.17 -2.21
CA LEU A 24 -19.48 21.44 -1.31
C LEU A 24 -19.50 19.98 -1.72
N GLN A 25 -19.10 19.08 -0.82
CA GLN A 25 -19.04 17.64 -1.09
C GLN A 25 -19.61 16.86 0.08
N MET A 26 -20.34 15.77 -0.20
CA MET A 26 -20.70 14.83 0.86
C MET A 26 -19.49 13.99 1.26
N SER A 27 -19.37 13.69 2.55
CA SER A 27 -18.31 12.82 3.06
C SER A 27 -18.30 11.49 2.30
N GLN A 28 -17.10 11.09 1.88
CA GLN A 28 -16.90 9.80 1.26
C GLN A 28 -17.11 8.69 2.30
N VAL A 29 -18.07 7.80 2.04
CA VAL A 29 -18.31 6.60 2.84
C VAL A 29 -17.82 5.40 2.05
N SER A 30 -17.03 4.53 2.69
CA SER A 30 -16.59 3.31 2.01
C SER A 30 -17.75 2.33 1.83
N ILE A 31 -17.84 1.75 0.64
CA ILE A 31 -18.78 0.64 0.38
C ILE A 31 -18.24 -0.69 0.88
N VAL A 32 -16.92 -0.79 1.10
CA VAL A 32 -16.28 -1.95 1.73
C VAL A 32 -16.44 -1.83 3.24
N ARG A 33 -17.38 -2.57 3.82
CA ARG A 33 -17.71 -2.57 5.26
C ARG A 33 -17.32 -3.87 5.95
N SER A 34 -16.94 -4.86 5.17
CA SER A 34 -16.55 -6.20 5.58
C SER A 34 -15.60 -6.82 4.56
N VAL A 35 -15.00 -7.96 4.88
CA VAL A 35 -14.11 -8.67 3.93
C VAL A 35 -14.90 -9.29 2.78
N GLU A 36 -16.20 -9.52 2.97
CA GLU A 36 -17.13 -10.06 2.00
C GLU A 36 -17.48 -9.06 0.88
N ASP A 37 -17.24 -7.77 1.09
CA ASP A 37 -17.46 -6.72 0.08
C ASP A 37 -16.35 -6.68 -0.98
N PHE A 38 -15.24 -7.41 -0.77
CA PHE A 38 -14.20 -7.58 -1.78
C PHE A 38 -14.65 -8.56 -2.88
N VAL A 39 -14.42 -8.19 -4.13
CA VAL A 39 -14.71 -9.03 -5.29
C VAL A 39 -13.40 -9.57 -5.87
N LEU A 40 -13.30 -10.87 -6.16
CA LEU A 40 -12.13 -11.39 -6.87
C LEU A 40 -11.97 -10.70 -8.23
N ALA A 41 -10.76 -10.28 -8.57
CA ALA A 41 -10.52 -9.52 -9.78
C ALA A 41 -10.86 -10.31 -11.05
N GLU A 42 -11.76 -9.74 -11.85
CA GLU A 42 -12.17 -10.24 -13.16
C GLU A 42 -12.32 -9.07 -14.13
N HIS A 43 -11.78 -9.21 -15.35
CA HIS A 43 -11.86 -8.21 -16.39
C HIS A 43 -12.00 -8.84 -17.77
N VAL A 44 -12.90 -8.33 -18.62
CA VAL A 44 -13.05 -8.78 -20.01
C VAL A 44 -12.28 -7.86 -20.95
N HIS A 45 -11.25 -8.41 -21.60
CA HIS A 45 -10.47 -7.70 -22.61
C HIS A 45 -10.59 -8.40 -23.97
N LYS A 46 -11.06 -7.69 -24.99
CA LYS A 46 -11.22 -8.20 -26.37
C LYS A 46 -11.95 -9.55 -26.45
N GLY A 47 -13.01 -9.71 -25.65
CA GLY A 47 -13.81 -10.94 -25.60
C GLY A 47 -13.20 -12.09 -24.80
N THR A 48 -12.04 -11.90 -24.19
CA THR A 48 -11.41 -12.87 -23.27
C THR A 48 -11.58 -12.42 -21.83
N THR A 49 -12.06 -13.31 -20.96
CA THR A 49 -12.19 -13.04 -19.53
C THR A 49 -10.89 -13.38 -18.81
N HIS A 50 -10.26 -12.39 -18.20
CA HIS A 50 -9.09 -12.53 -17.33
C HIS A 50 -9.56 -12.55 -15.89
N ARG A 51 -9.13 -13.55 -15.12
CA ARG A 51 -9.46 -13.71 -13.70
C ARG A 51 -8.21 -13.98 -12.90
N VAL A 52 -8.19 -13.47 -11.66
CA VAL A 52 -7.15 -13.89 -10.71
C VAL A 52 -7.34 -15.36 -10.35
N GLU A 53 -6.26 -16.14 -10.35
CA GLU A 53 -6.30 -17.59 -10.11
C GLU A 53 -6.29 -17.94 -8.62
N ARG A 54 -5.68 -17.08 -7.79
CA ARG A 54 -5.56 -17.30 -6.34
C ARG A 54 -6.50 -16.38 -5.58
N ALA A 55 -7.39 -16.96 -4.79
CA ALA A 55 -8.11 -16.21 -3.76
C ALA A 55 -7.18 -15.81 -2.61
N PRO A 56 -7.39 -14.65 -1.95
CA PRO A 56 -6.64 -14.31 -0.75
C PRO A 56 -7.02 -15.23 0.41
N THR A 57 -6.08 -15.50 1.30
CA THR A 57 -6.34 -16.21 2.56
C THR A 57 -7.15 -15.33 3.53
N ALA A 58 -7.71 -15.92 4.59
CA ALA A 58 -8.43 -15.16 5.61
C ALA A 58 -7.54 -14.11 6.31
N ALA A 59 -6.24 -14.41 6.50
CA ALA A 59 -5.29 -13.45 7.05
C ALA A 59 -5.04 -12.29 6.08
N GLU A 60 -4.83 -12.60 4.79
CA GLU A 60 -4.65 -11.58 3.75
C GLU A 60 -5.90 -10.71 3.59
N LEU A 61 -7.11 -11.28 3.64
CA LEU A 61 -8.36 -10.50 3.59
C LEU A 61 -8.48 -9.53 4.77
N ALA A 62 -8.13 -9.97 5.98
CA ALA A 62 -8.14 -9.10 7.16
C ALA A 62 -7.13 -7.95 7.03
N ASP A 63 -5.92 -8.24 6.54
CA ASP A 63 -4.89 -7.22 6.31
C ASP A 63 -5.25 -6.28 5.16
N LEU A 64 -5.87 -6.79 4.07
CA LEU A 64 -6.36 -5.99 2.95
C LEU A 64 -7.49 -5.06 3.39
N TYR A 65 -8.41 -5.54 4.23
CA TYR A 65 -9.46 -4.73 4.82
C TYR A 65 -8.89 -3.57 5.64
N MET A 66 -7.90 -3.85 6.49
CA MET A 66 -7.19 -2.82 7.25
C MET A 66 -6.44 -1.85 6.33
N ALA A 67 -5.68 -2.37 5.36
CA ALA A 67 -4.92 -1.57 4.40
C ALA A 67 -5.82 -0.63 3.61
N TRP A 68 -6.98 -1.11 3.14
CA TRP A 68 -7.98 -0.33 2.41
C TRP A 68 -8.50 0.86 3.22
N HIS A 69 -8.87 0.63 4.48
CA HIS A 69 -9.41 1.67 5.35
C HIS A 69 -8.37 2.72 5.75
N ILE A 70 -7.11 2.30 5.92
CA ILE A 70 -6.00 3.24 6.12
C ILE A 70 -5.77 4.03 4.83
N CYS A 71 -5.77 3.37 3.67
CA CYS A 71 -5.55 3.99 2.37
C CYS A 71 -6.56 5.11 2.09
N ALA A 72 -7.83 4.90 2.42
CA ALA A 72 -8.89 5.92 2.29
C ALA A 72 -8.68 7.19 3.13
N ASN A 73 -7.76 7.16 4.10
CA ASN A 73 -7.44 8.28 4.98
C ASN A 73 -6.04 8.88 4.73
N VAL A 74 -5.33 8.39 3.72
CA VAL A 74 -4.00 8.86 3.32
C VAL A 74 -4.13 9.76 2.09
N THR A 75 -3.37 10.86 2.04
CA THR A 75 -3.39 11.80 0.90
C THR A 75 -2.96 11.10 -0.39
N SER A 76 -3.74 11.28 -1.45
CA SER A 76 -3.55 10.65 -2.74
C SER A 76 -2.35 11.21 -3.51
N ASN A 77 -1.70 10.42 -4.39
CA ASN A 77 -1.94 8.98 -4.60
C ASN A 77 -1.39 8.14 -3.44
N ALA A 78 -2.23 7.27 -2.88
CA ALA A 78 -1.89 6.47 -1.70
C ALA A 78 -1.63 4.99 -2.03
N ILE A 79 -0.60 4.44 -1.37
CA ILE A 79 -0.24 3.02 -1.33
C ILE A 79 0.00 2.65 0.12
N VAL A 80 -0.72 1.65 0.61
CA VAL A 80 -0.59 1.17 1.99
C VAL A 80 -0.26 -0.31 1.97
N MET A 81 0.79 -0.70 2.69
CA MET A 81 1.15 -2.10 2.89
C MET A 81 0.92 -2.50 4.35
N VAL A 82 0.38 -3.68 4.57
CA VAL A 82 0.06 -4.23 5.90
C VAL A 82 0.53 -5.68 5.98
N ARG A 83 1.02 -6.10 7.14
CA ARG A 83 1.26 -7.50 7.50
C ARG A 83 0.95 -7.70 8.96
N ASP A 84 0.27 -8.79 9.30
CA ASP A 84 -0.07 -9.17 10.69
C ASP A 84 -0.81 -8.03 11.42
N ARG A 85 -1.73 -7.35 10.72
CA ARG A 85 -2.47 -6.17 11.19
C ARG A 85 -1.61 -4.99 11.64
N VAL A 86 -0.42 -4.84 11.06
CA VAL A 86 0.47 -3.68 11.27
C VAL A 86 0.86 -3.10 9.92
N THR A 87 0.82 -1.77 9.80
CA THR A 87 1.32 -1.07 8.61
C THR A 87 2.81 -1.29 8.46
N THR A 88 3.24 -1.87 7.34
CA THR A 88 4.66 -2.04 7.03
C THR A 88 5.21 -0.86 6.23
N ALA A 89 4.39 -0.22 5.40
CA ALA A 89 4.79 0.93 4.61
C ALA A 89 3.59 1.78 4.14
N ILE A 90 3.80 3.09 3.98
CA ILE A 90 2.83 4.02 3.42
C ILE A 90 3.52 4.98 2.43
N GLY A 91 3.11 4.92 1.17
CA GLY A 91 3.40 5.90 0.13
C GLY A 91 2.21 6.84 -0.06
N THR A 92 2.45 8.14 -0.19
CA THR A 92 1.40 9.17 -0.17
C THR A 92 1.87 10.43 -0.87
N GLY A 93 0.94 11.19 -1.46
CA GLY A 93 1.21 12.53 -2.00
C GLY A 93 1.94 12.57 -3.34
N GLU A 94 2.12 11.42 -4.00
CA GLU A 94 2.77 11.34 -5.31
C GLU A 94 1.79 11.62 -6.45
N GLN A 95 2.30 12.21 -7.54
CA GLN A 95 1.51 12.56 -8.72
C GLN A 95 1.19 11.34 -9.59
N ASP A 96 1.99 10.28 -9.49
CA ASP A 96 1.81 9.02 -10.20
C ASP A 96 1.84 7.80 -9.24
N ARG A 97 1.19 6.72 -9.68
CA ARG A 97 0.96 5.52 -8.87
C ARG A 97 2.25 4.76 -8.58
N VAL A 98 3.15 4.66 -9.56
CA VAL A 98 4.40 3.91 -9.40
C VAL A 98 5.36 4.66 -8.48
N GLY A 99 5.35 6.00 -8.48
CA GLY A 99 6.01 6.86 -7.51
C GLY A 99 5.55 6.56 -6.09
N ALA A 100 4.24 6.47 -5.85
CA ALA A 100 3.70 6.13 -4.53
C ALA A 100 4.17 4.74 -4.05
N VAL A 101 4.22 3.75 -4.95
CA VAL A 101 4.74 2.40 -4.65
C VAL A 101 6.22 2.46 -4.28
N ARG A 102 7.04 3.14 -5.09
CA ARG A 102 8.49 3.29 -4.85
C ARG A 102 8.77 3.99 -3.53
N LEU A 103 8.03 5.05 -3.22
CA LEU A 103 8.15 5.78 -1.96
C LEU A 103 7.79 4.90 -0.75
N ALA A 104 6.74 4.07 -0.86
CA ALA A 104 6.38 3.12 0.19
C ALA A 104 7.52 2.12 0.42
N ILE A 105 8.09 1.55 -0.65
CA ILE A 105 9.20 0.61 -0.59
C ILE A 105 10.43 1.24 0.03
N GLU A 106 10.85 2.43 -0.41
CA GLU A 106 12.01 3.13 0.12
C GLU A 106 11.88 3.36 1.63
N LYS A 107 10.70 3.83 2.07
CA LYS A 107 10.40 4.00 3.50
C LYS A 107 10.51 2.69 4.27
N ALA A 108 10.05 1.57 3.71
CA ALA A 108 10.16 0.26 4.35
C ALA A 108 11.62 -0.14 4.58
N PHE A 109 12.47 0.02 3.56
CA PHE A 109 13.90 -0.28 3.64
C PHE A 109 14.59 0.61 4.69
N THR A 110 14.35 1.91 4.67
CA THR A 110 14.91 2.85 5.65
C THR A 110 14.46 2.51 7.07
N LYS A 111 13.17 2.19 7.27
CA LYS A 111 12.65 1.82 8.59
C LYS A 111 13.18 0.49 9.09
N ARG A 112 13.38 -0.48 8.20
CA ARG A 112 14.00 -1.75 8.57
C ARG A 112 15.47 -1.57 8.94
N ALA A 113 16.20 -0.72 8.21
CA ALA A 113 17.57 -0.35 8.54
C ALA A 113 17.65 0.32 9.92
N ASP A 114 16.76 1.28 10.19
CA ASP A 114 16.66 1.98 11.48
C ASP A 114 16.35 1.03 12.64
N GLN A 115 15.43 0.08 12.43
CA GLN A 115 15.11 -0.95 13.41
C GLN A 115 16.33 -1.82 13.75
N LEU A 116 17.03 -2.33 12.72
CA LEU A 116 18.23 -3.17 12.91
C LEU A 116 19.37 -2.39 13.57
N ALA A 117 19.55 -1.12 13.21
CA ALA A 117 20.55 -0.24 13.82
C ALA A 117 20.25 -0.06 15.32
N PHE A 118 18.97 0.17 15.66
CA PHE A 118 18.57 0.37 17.04
C PHE A 118 18.68 -0.91 17.88
N GLU A 119 18.28 -2.06 17.33
CA GLU A 119 18.36 -3.36 18.02
C GLU A 119 19.81 -3.74 18.37
N ARG A 120 20.76 -3.44 17.48
CA ARG A 120 22.17 -3.86 17.62
C ARG A 120 23.05 -2.84 18.32
N HIS A 121 22.84 -1.56 18.02
CA HIS A 121 23.75 -0.48 18.40
C HIS A 121 23.08 0.58 19.27
N ARG A 122 21.76 0.49 19.51
CA ARG A 122 20.97 1.50 20.24
C ARG A 122 21.10 2.90 19.64
N MET A 123 21.27 2.96 18.32
CA MET A 123 21.38 4.16 17.50
C MET A 123 20.34 4.11 16.40
N SER A 124 19.83 5.25 15.98
CA SER A 124 19.13 5.38 14.69
C SER A 124 20.08 5.08 13.53
N ILE A 125 19.52 4.79 12.34
CA ILE A 125 20.34 4.56 11.14
C ILE A 125 21.22 5.76 10.82
N PHE A 126 20.72 6.99 11.01
CA PHE A 126 21.48 8.22 10.74
C PHE A 126 22.62 8.44 11.73
N GLU A 127 22.43 8.12 13.01
CA GLU A 127 23.49 8.18 14.02
C GLU A 127 24.58 7.14 13.73
N LEU A 128 24.18 5.93 13.31
CA LEU A 128 25.10 4.87 12.92
C LEU A 128 25.92 5.26 11.69
N GLU A 129 25.29 5.80 10.65
CA GLU A 129 25.95 6.33 9.45
C GLU A 129 26.96 7.43 9.81
N LEU A 130 26.58 8.35 10.69
CA LEU A 130 27.46 9.42 11.15
C LEU A 130 28.65 8.88 11.95
N ALA A 131 28.44 7.89 12.82
CA ALA A 131 29.51 7.26 13.59
C ALA A 131 30.50 6.53 12.68
N VAL A 132 30.03 5.85 11.63
CA VAL A 132 30.88 5.23 10.60
C VAL A 132 31.66 6.29 9.82
N ALA A 133 31.00 7.38 9.40
CA ALA A 133 31.66 8.47 8.67
C ALA A 133 32.76 9.15 9.51
N LYS A 134 32.61 9.17 10.84
CA LYS A 134 33.62 9.68 11.80
C LYS A 134 34.70 8.66 12.15
N GLY A 135 34.65 7.45 11.63
CA GLY A 135 35.59 6.36 11.97
C GLY A 135 35.44 5.84 13.41
N GLN A 136 34.29 6.09 14.05
CA GLN A 136 33.99 5.61 15.41
C GLN A 136 33.47 4.16 15.39
N ILE A 137 32.93 3.73 14.25
CA ILE A 137 32.41 2.38 14.00
C ILE A 137 32.95 1.91 12.65
N GLU A 138 33.26 0.61 12.56
CA GLU A 138 33.76 -0.01 11.33
C GLU A 138 32.72 0.06 10.20
N ALA A 139 33.16 0.40 8.99
CA ALA A 139 32.30 0.53 7.80
C ALA A 139 31.62 -0.80 7.38
N SER A 140 32.19 -1.94 7.77
CA SER A 140 31.57 -3.26 7.59
C SER A 140 30.22 -3.35 8.32
N THR A 141 30.07 -2.71 9.47
CA THR A 141 28.83 -2.70 10.27
C THR A 141 27.64 -2.21 9.45
N LEU A 142 27.79 -1.05 8.78
CA LEU A 142 26.75 -0.47 7.94
C LEU A 142 26.52 -1.30 6.68
N SER A 143 27.59 -1.84 6.09
CA SER A 143 27.51 -2.66 4.88
C SER A 143 26.77 -3.98 5.13
N ASP A 144 27.05 -4.64 6.26
CA ASP A 144 26.39 -5.86 6.70
C ASP A 144 24.92 -5.62 7.06
N LEU A 145 24.62 -4.51 7.73
CA LEU A 145 23.26 -4.09 8.02
C LEU A 145 22.46 -3.87 6.73
N HIS A 146 22.99 -3.10 5.78
CA HIS A 146 22.34 -2.87 4.50
C HIS A 146 22.19 -4.16 3.67
N ARG A 147 23.15 -5.09 3.75
CA ARG A 147 23.01 -6.41 3.13
C ARG A 147 21.81 -7.16 3.71
N GLN A 148 21.68 -7.21 5.02
CA GLN A 148 20.57 -7.88 5.66
C GLN A 148 19.22 -7.23 5.34
N VAL A 149 19.12 -5.90 5.35
CA VAL A 149 17.87 -5.21 4.96
C VAL A 149 17.44 -5.62 3.55
N ARG A 150 18.38 -5.78 2.62
CA ARG A 150 18.10 -6.26 1.26
C ARG A 150 17.67 -7.72 1.23
N GLU A 151 18.33 -8.59 1.99
CA GLU A 151 17.95 -10.01 2.10
C GLU A 151 16.55 -10.19 2.69
N GLU A 152 16.18 -9.36 3.66
CA GLU A 152 14.85 -9.30 4.26
C GLU A 152 13.85 -8.48 3.45
N LYS A 153 14.26 -7.96 2.28
CA LYS A 153 13.43 -7.18 1.34
C LYS A 153 12.73 -5.99 2.02
N GLY A 154 13.46 -5.27 2.86
CA GLY A 154 12.92 -4.14 3.64
C GLY A 154 11.84 -4.54 4.65
N GLY A 155 11.74 -5.83 4.98
CA GLY A 155 10.70 -6.35 5.86
C GLY A 155 9.31 -6.46 5.22
N LEU A 156 9.20 -6.35 3.88
CA LEU A 156 7.92 -6.35 3.15
C LEU A 156 7.41 -7.74 2.76
N ALA A 157 8.24 -8.79 2.89
CA ALA A 157 7.84 -10.13 2.50
C ALA A 157 6.63 -10.62 3.34
N GLY A 158 5.58 -11.12 2.68
CA GLY A 158 4.32 -11.52 3.32
C GLY A 158 3.34 -10.37 3.55
N SER A 159 3.67 -9.12 3.20
CA SER A 159 2.71 -8.02 3.26
C SER A 159 1.64 -8.13 2.17
N VAL A 160 0.51 -7.47 2.39
CA VAL A 160 -0.50 -7.14 1.38
C VAL A 160 -0.41 -5.65 1.03
N MET A 161 -0.99 -5.24 -0.09
CA MET A 161 -1.00 -3.84 -0.55
C MET A 161 -2.41 -3.38 -0.91
N ALA A 162 -2.80 -2.18 -0.48
CA ALA A 162 -3.99 -1.48 -0.96
C ALA A 162 -3.61 -0.20 -1.72
N SER A 163 -4.38 0.13 -2.76
CA SER A 163 -4.24 1.37 -3.51
C SER A 163 -5.56 2.13 -3.63
N ASP A 164 -5.54 3.44 -3.37
CA ASP A 164 -6.75 4.30 -3.39
C ASP A 164 -7.41 4.44 -4.77
N GLY A 165 -6.66 4.12 -5.83
CA GLY A 165 -7.06 4.10 -7.23
C GLY A 165 -6.51 2.85 -7.92
N PHE A 166 -6.97 2.58 -9.14
CA PHE A 166 -6.50 1.42 -9.91
C PHE A 166 -5.02 1.55 -10.30
N PHE A 167 -4.35 0.42 -10.52
CA PHE A 167 -3.02 0.32 -11.12
C PHE A 167 -3.14 0.53 -12.63
N PRO A 168 -2.51 1.57 -13.20
CA PRO A 168 -2.60 1.82 -14.64
C PRO A 168 -1.81 0.79 -15.47
N PHE A 169 -0.80 0.16 -14.85
CA PHE A 169 0.10 -0.81 -15.45
C PHE A 169 0.48 -1.89 -14.42
N ARG A 170 1.00 -3.02 -14.91
CA ARG A 170 1.44 -4.15 -14.08
C ARG A 170 2.72 -3.90 -13.25
N ASP A 171 3.44 -2.82 -13.50
CA ASP A 171 4.73 -2.50 -12.89
C ASP A 171 4.67 -2.39 -11.36
N ALA A 172 3.59 -1.84 -10.82
CA ALA A 172 3.32 -1.78 -9.39
C ALA A 172 3.25 -3.19 -8.76
N VAL A 173 2.52 -4.11 -9.40
CA VAL A 173 2.39 -5.50 -8.95
C VAL A 173 3.72 -6.23 -9.07
N ASP A 174 4.39 -6.15 -10.21
CA ASP A 174 5.68 -6.82 -10.43
C ASP A 174 6.73 -6.38 -9.39
N THR A 175 6.80 -5.07 -9.11
CA THR A 175 7.73 -4.50 -8.13
C THR A 175 7.41 -4.99 -6.71
N ALA A 176 6.14 -4.96 -6.32
CA ALA A 176 5.71 -5.37 -4.98
C ALA A 176 5.88 -6.89 -4.76
N CYS A 177 5.48 -7.72 -5.73
CA CYS A 177 5.66 -9.18 -5.70
C CYS A 177 7.14 -9.57 -5.64
N GLY A 178 8.02 -8.85 -6.35
CA GLY A 178 9.47 -9.04 -6.24
C GLY A 178 10.01 -8.87 -4.81
N LEU A 179 9.34 -8.04 -4.01
CA LEU A 179 9.63 -7.82 -2.59
C LEU A 179 8.87 -8.76 -1.64
N GLY A 180 8.04 -9.65 -2.18
CA GLY A 180 7.30 -10.65 -1.44
C GLY A 180 5.91 -10.21 -0.98
N VAL A 181 5.35 -9.14 -1.54
CA VAL A 181 3.93 -8.80 -1.33
C VAL A 181 3.06 -9.87 -1.97
N THR A 182 2.04 -10.35 -1.25
CA THR A 182 1.29 -11.56 -1.64
C THR A 182 -0.14 -11.29 -2.09
N ALA A 183 -0.75 -10.17 -1.71
CA ALA A 183 -2.13 -9.85 -2.10
C ALA A 183 -2.35 -8.34 -2.28
N PHE A 184 -3.32 -7.98 -3.12
CA PHE A 184 -3.60 -6.61 -3.53
C PHE A 184 -5.09 -6.28 -3.43
N ALA A 185 -5.44 -5.06 -3.01
CA ALA A 185 -6.77 -4.48 -3.12
C ALA A 185 -6.73 -3.16 -3.87
N GLU A 186 -7.57 -3.02 -4.88
CA GLU A 186 -7.71 -1.79 -5.66
C GLU A 186 -9.16 -1.62 -6.15
N PRO A 187 -9.55 -0.47 -6.70
CA PRO A 187 -10.91 -0.27 -7.20
C PRO A 187 -11.28 -1.10 -8.43
N GLY A 188 -10.29 -1.48 -9.25
CA GLY A 188 -10.50 -1.97 -10.61
C GLY A 188 -10.99 -0.88 -11.58
N GLY A 189 -11.28 -1.27 -12.81
CA GLY A 189 -11.81 -0.40 -13.86
C GLY A 189 -10.75 0.27 -14.73
N ALA A 190 -9.51 -0.23 -14.73
CA ALA A 190 -8.52 0.20 -15.71
C ALA A 190 -8.77 -0.48 -17.06
N MET A 191 -8.43 0.21 -18.16
CA MET A 191 -8.41 -0.43 -19.49
C MET A 191 -7.44 -1.62 -19.56
N ARG A 192 -6.47 -1.66 -18.64
CA ARG A 192 -5.38 -2.63 -18.57
C ARG A 192 -5.46 -3.56 -17.37
N ASP A 193 -6.62 -3.70 -16.73
CA ASP A 193 -6.78 -4.64 -15.60
C ASP A 193 -6.35 -6.07 -15.98
N HIS A 194 -6.51 -6.48 -17.25
CA HIS A 194 -6.03 -7.77 -17.74
C HIS A 194 -4.51 -7.96 -17.60
N GLU A 195 -3.70 -6.90 -17.73
CA GLU A 195 -2.25 -6.95 -17.52
C GLU A 195 -1.91 -7.09 -16.03
N VAL A 196 -2.64 -6.38 -15.16
CA VAL A 196 -2.48 -6.40 -13.69
C VAL A 196 -2.88 -7.76 -13.12
N ILE A 197 -4.02 -8.30 -13.56
CA ILE A 197 -4.48 -9.67 -13.23
C ILE A 197 -3.46 -10.70 -13.72
N GLY A 198 -2.96 -10.56 -14.95
CA GLY A 198 -1.92 -11.43 -15.51
C GLY A 198 -0.66 -11.44 -14.64
N ALA A 199 -0.17 -10.27 -14.23
CA ALA A 199 0.97 -10.15 -13.32
C ALA A 199 0.71 -10.82 -11.97
N CYS A 200 -0.49 -10.64 -11.39
CA CYS A 200 -0.84 -11.33 -10.16
C CYS A 200 -0.77 -12.86 -10.34
N ASN A 201 -1.31 -13.40 -11.43
CA ASN A 201 -1.26 -14.83 -11.71
C ASN A 201 0.18 -15.35 -11.87
N GLU A 202 1.02 -14.62 -12.62
CA GLU A 202 2.43 -14.96 -12.82
C GLU A 202 3.20 -15.04 -11.47
N HIS A 203 2.92 -14.12 -10.54
CA HIS A 203 3.51 -14.10 -9.20
C HIS A 203 2.77 -14.97 -8.19
N ARG A 204 1.69 -15.66 -8.59
CA ARG A 204 0.76 -16.37 -7.71
C ARG A 204 0.25 -15.48 -6.58
N ALA A 205 0.03 -14.19 -6.85
CA ALA A 205 -0.57 -13.20 -5.96
C ALA A 205 -2.11 -13.19 -6.05
N ALA A 206 -2.78 -12.73 -5.00
CA ALA A 206 -4.23 -12.48 -5.03
C ALA A 206 -4.51 -11.01 -5.35
N LEU A 207 -5.65 -10.74 -6.00
CA LEU A 207 -6.11 -9.41 -6.33
C LEU A 207 -7.62 -9.34 -6.12
N VAL A 208 -8.05 -8.34 -5.33
CA VAL A 208 -9.48 -8.07 -5.13
C VAL A 208 -9.82 -6.65 -5.58
N PHE A 209 -11.00 -6.51 -6.17
CA PHE A 209 -11.61 -5.24 -6.50
C PHE A 209 -12.53 -4.75 -5.40
N THR A 210 -12.43 -3.45 -5.11
CA THR A 210 -13.29 -2.74 -4.15
C THR A 210 -14.43 -2.00 -4.83
N ASN A 211 -14.39 -1.85 -6.17
CA ASN A 211 -15.37 -1.12 -6.98
C ASN A 211 -15.59 0.35 -6.57
N GLN A 212 -14.68 0.94 -5.79
CA GLN A 212 -14.76 2.32 -5.33
C GLN A 212 -13.37 2.91 -5.23
N ARG A 213 -13.13 4.12 -5.77
CA ARG A 213 -11.90 4.89 -5.52
C ARG A 213 -12.02 5.68 -4.22
N VAL A 214 -10.95 5.81 -3.45
CA VAL A 214 -10.92 6.48 -2.14
C VAL A 214 -9.90 7.61 -2.08
N PHE A 215 -9.98 8.53 -3.05
CA PHE A 215 -9.05 9.65 -3.11
C PHE A 215 -9.25 10.65 -1.97
N ARG A 216 -8.14 11.21 -1.50
CA ARG A 216 -8.10 12.24 -0.47
C ARG A 216 -7.09 13.32 -0.84
N HIS A 217 -7.52 14.57 -0.80
CA HIS A 217 -6.69 15.76 -1.09
C HIS A 217 -6.59 16.65 0.15
#